data_AF-A0A365ZBZ4-F1
#
_entry.id   AF-A0A365ZBZ4-F1
#
_cell.length_a   1.000
_cell.length_b   1.000
_cell.length_c   1.000
_cell.angle_alpha   90.00
_cell.angle_beta   90.00
_cell.angle_gamma   90.00
#
_symmetry.space_group_name_H-M   'P 1'
#
loop_
_entity.id
_entity.type
_entity.pdbx_description
1 polymer ?
#
loop_
_entity_poly.entity_id
_entity_poly.type
_entity_poly.pdbx_seq_one_letter_code
_entity_poly.pdbx_strand_id
1 'polypeptide(L)'
;MALRPGAGGAWGLRAEALEADGREEDAMHAQGRFETLTGHRLDHELPLDGGDPIGVDAFRAQLAGRSVCVVANGESMAASGLGAEIDAYDLVVRVDSFQTHREGTGERVDVHAVSHRSGGPGWRRRAHTRLVFAEQPAQWRAAIRGRLVAGAQSYVGDLSLSRPVRDPALIGEVRWAAEPTTAFTVARLLDHLDVNPRIDLFGFAVPGQLRAEERQWILGRARARDGLRLSLR
;
A
#
# COMPACT_ATOMS: atom_id res chain seq x y z
N MET A 1 -11.48 22.95 -33.81
CA MET A 1 -12.42 23.43 -32.78
C MET A 1 -12.05 22.73 -31.48
N ALA A 2 -11.27 23.38 -30.62
CA ALA A 2 -10.79 22.76 -29.37
C ALA A 2 -11.91 22.79 -28.33
N LEU A 3 -12.36 21.62 -27.89
CA LEU A 3 -13.32 21.46 -26.80
C LEU A 3 -12.70 22.08 -25.54
N ARG A 4 -13.37 23.09 -24.96
CA ARG A 4 -12.97 23.65 -23.66
C ARG A 4 -13.12 22.54 -22.62
N PRO A 5 -12.09 22.24 -21.81
CA PRO A 5 -12.25 21.30 -20.71
C PRO A 5 -13.35 21.80 -19.77
N GLY A 6 -14.25 20.91 -19.36
CA GLY A 6 -15.13 21.18 -18.22
C GLY A 6 -14.29 21.48 -16.97
N ALA A 7 -14.92 22.03 -15.92
CA ALA A 7 -14.22 22.43 -14.70
C ALA A 7 -13.27 21.34 -14.17
N GLY A 8 -13.67 20.07 -14.23
CA GLY A 8 -12.80 18.92 -13.94
C GLY A 8 -11.56 18.84 -14.85
N GLY A 9 -11.73 18.79 -16.17
CA GLY A 9 -10.60 18.69 -17.11
C GLY A 9 -9.58 19.84 -16.97
N ALA A 10 -10.00 21.02 -16.52
CA ALA A 10 -9.08 22.13 -16.22
C ALA A 10 -8.20 21.86 -14.99
N TRP A 11 -8.74 21.19 -13.96
CA TRP A 11 -7.96 20.76 -12.79
C TRP A 11 -6.98 19.62 -13.11
N GLY A 12 -7.36 18.69 -14.00
CA GLY A 12 -6.46 17.64 -14.49
C GLY A 12 -5.25 18.22 -15.24
N LEU A 13 -5.49 19.10 -16.22
CA LEU A 13 -4.42 19.79 -16.94
C LEU A 13 -3.55 20.67 -16.02
N ARG A 14 -4.16 21.27 -14.99
CA ARG A 14 -3.43 22.05 -13.99
C ARG A 14 -2.53 21.16 -13.15
N ALA A 15 -2.98 19.98 -12.76
CA ALA A 15 -2.17 19.01 -12.02
C ALA A 15 -0.94 18.60 -12.85
N GLU A 16 -1.14 18.26 -14.12
CA GLU A 16 -0.05 17.90 -15.05
C GLU A 16 0.95 19.05 -15.25
N ALA A 17 0.48 20.28 -15.41
CA ALA A 17 1.34 21.45 -15.60
C ALA A 17 2.16 21.76 -14.32
N LEU A 18 1.54 21.71 -13.14
CA LEU A 18 2.22 21.94 -11.87
C LEU A 18 3.24 20.82 -11.58
N GLU A 19 2.95 19.59 -11.99
CA GLU A 19 3.87 18.47 -11.90
C GLU A 19 5.09 18.68 -12.80
N ALA A 20 4.89 19.13 -14.05
CA ALA A 20 5.99 19.48 -14.96
C ALA A 20 6.88 20.60 -14.42
N ASP A 21 6.31 21.52 -13.65
CA ASP A 21 7.01 22.65 -13.02
C ASP A 21 7.67 22.29 -11.66
N GLY A 22 7.56 21.04 -11.19
CA GLY A 22 8.10 20.61 -9.90
C GLY A 22 7.36 21.18 -8.67
N ARG A 23 6.14 21.68 -8.86
CA ARG A 23 5.28 22.24 -7.80
C ARG A 23 4.38 21.16 -7.20
N GLU A 24 5.02 20.23 -6.51
CA GLU A 24 4.45 18.94 -6.11
C GLU A 24 3.18 19.08 -5.24
N GLU A 25 3.22 19.90 -4.18
CA GLU A 25 2.05 20.10 -3.30
C GLU A 25 0.85 20.68 -4.05
N ASP A 26 1.09 21.64 -4.95
CA ASP A 26 0.05 22.27 -5.74
C ASP A 26 -0.53 21.32 -6.79
N ALA A 27 0.33 20.52 -7.44
CA ALA A 27 -0.07 19.51 -8.42
C ALA A 27 -0.98 18.46 -7.76
N MET A 28 -0.62 18.04 -6.56
CA MET A 28 -1.41 17.11 -5.75
C MET A 28 -2.76 17.68 -5.35
N HIS A 29 -2.81 18.93 -4.87
CA HIS A 29 -4.08 19.57 -4.55
C HIS A 29 -4.97 19.71 -5.79
N ALA A 30 -4.40 20.04 -6.95
CA ALA A 30 -5.12 20.09 -8.21
C ALA A 30 -5.66 18.72 -8.65
N GLN A 31 -4.87 17.66 -8.47
CA GLN A 31 -5.28 16.27 -8.75
C GLN A 31 -6.44 15.82 -7.85
N GLY A 32 -6.38 16.09 -6.53
CA GLY A 32 -7.48 15.77 -5.62
C GLY A 32 -8.78 16.53 -5.95
N ARG A 33 -8.67 17.78 -6.44
CA ARG A 33 -9.80 18.55 -6.96
C ARG A 33 -10.38 17.95 -8.23
N PHE A 34 -9.52 17.50 -9.15
CA PHE A 34 -9.94 16.81 -10.37
C PHE A 34 -10.76 15.56 -10.03
N GLU A 35 -10.26 14.70 -9.16
CA GLU A 35 -10.90 13.45 -8.74
C GLU A 35 -12.26 13.70 -8.09
N THR A 36 -12.33 14.67 -7.16
CA THR A 36 -13.58 15.07 -6.50
C THR A 36 -14.63 15.57 -7.51
N LEU A 37 -14.21 16.37 -8.51
CA LEU A 37 -15.12 17.01 -9.45
C LEU A 37 -15.58 16.12 -10.58
N THR A 38 -14.78 15.12 -10.96
CA THR A 38 -15.07 14.27 -12.11
C THR A 38 -15.61 12.91 -11.71
N GLY A 39 -15.44 12.50 -10.45
CA GLY A 39 -15.65 11.11 -10.07
C GLY A 39 -14.81 10.13 -10.90
N HIS A 40 -13.80 10.61 -11.64
CA HIS A 40 -12.91 9.78 -12.44
C HIS A 40 -12.01 9.02 -11.48
N ARG A 41 -12.49 7.83 -11.14
CA ARG A 41 -11.67 6.72 -10.71
C ARG A 41 -10.90 6.25 -11.94
N LEU A 42 -9.57 6.42 -11.93
CA LEU A 42 -8.48 5.68 -12.62
C LEU A 42 -8.63 4.89 -13.94
N ASP A 43 -9.76 4.83 -14.62
CA ASP A 43 -10.00 3.91 -15.74
C ASP A 43 -9.01 4.10 -16.91
N HIS A 44 -8.36 5.25 -17.00
CA HIS A 44 -7.39 5.58 -18.06
C HIS A 44 -5.92 5.37 -17.69
N GLU A 45 -5.57 5.08 -16.44
CA GLU A 45 -4.17 4.94 -16.01
C GLU A 45 -3.69 3.49 -15.89
N LEU A 46 -4.62 2.55 -15.68
CA LEU A 46 -4.32 1.13 -15.57
C LEU A 46 -4.13 0.50 -16.96
N PRO A 47 -3.16 -0.43 -17.12
CA PRO A 47 -3.13 -1.31 -18.28
C PRO A 47 -4.47 -2.05 -18.42
N LEU A 48 -4.93 -2.30 -19.64
CA LEU A 48 -6.23 -2.93 -19.96
C LEU A 48 -6.50 -4.26 -19.24
N ASP A 49 -5.45 -4.93 -18.73
CA ASP A 49 -5.54 -6.20 -17.97
C ASP A 49 -4.83 -6.13 -16.60
N GLY A 50 -4.64 -4.91 -16.06
CA GLY A 50 -3.90 -4.64 -14.84
C GLY A 50 -4.62 -5.00 -13.54
N GLY A 51 -5.90 -5.37 -13.60
CA GLY A 51 -6.79 -5.54 -12.45
C GLY A 51 -7.67 -4.31 -12.21
N ASP A 52 -8.77 -4.48 -11.50
CA ASP A 52 -9.77 -3.42 -11.28
C ASP A 52 -9.27 -2.40 -10.24
N PRO A 53 -9.47 -1.09 -10.45
CA PRO A 53 -9.12 -0.09 -9.45
C PRO A 53 -9.95 -0.25 -8.18
N ILE A 54 -9.30 -0.19 -7.02
CA ILE A 54 -9.95 -0.19 -5.72
C ILE A 54 -9.50 1.02 -4.89
N GLY A 55 -10.45 1.79 -4.38
CA GLY A 55 -10.16 2.92 -3.50
C GLY A 55 -10.28 2.56 -2.01
N VAL A 56 -9.96 3.53 -1.15
CA VAL A 56 -9.95 3.37 0.31
C VAL A 56 -11.20 2.68 0.86
N ASP A 57 -12.40 3.15 0.50
CA ASP A 57 -13.66 2.60 1.06
C ASP A 57 -13.89 1.13 0.68
N ALA A 58 -13.64 0.80 -0.59
CA ALA A 58 -13.79 -0.56 -1.09
C ALA A 58 -12.72 -1.48 -0.50
N PHE A 59 -11.48 -0.98 -0.34
CA PHE A 59 -10.43 -1.73 0.35
C PHE A 59 -10.77 -1.95 1.82
N ARG A 60 -11.28 -0.93 2.52
CA ARG A 60 -11.78 -1.05 3.90
C ARG A 60 -12.86 -2.11 4.02
N ALA A 61 -13.79 -2.18 3.06
CA ALA A 61 -14.81 -3.23 3.02
C ALA A 61 -14.22 -4.63 2.82
N GLN A 62 -13.17 -4.79 2.01
CA GLN A 62 -12.46 -6.07 1.87
C GLN A 62 -11.79 -6.53 3.17
N LEU A 63 -11.33 -5.60 4.01
CA LEU A 63 -10.67 -5.90 5.28
C LEU A 63 -11.65 -6.15 6.44
N ALA A 64 -12.84 -5.58 6.39
CA ALA A 64 -13.72 -5.51 7.56
C ALA A 64 -14.06 -6.87 8.18
N GLY A 65 -13.91 -6.96 9.51
CA GLY A 65 -14.21 -8.16 10.29
C GLY A 65 -13.20 -9.30 10.17
N ARG A 66 -12.15 -9.15 9.35
CA ARG A 66 -11.17 -10.20 9.07
C ARG A 66 -9.91 -10.08 9.93
N SER A 67 -9.35 -11.19 10.36
CA SER A 67 -8.01 -11.24 10.94
C SER A 67 -6.96 -10.97 9.85
N VAL A 68 -6.02 -10.06 10.12
CA VAL A 68 -4.98 -9.69 9.16
C VAL A 68 -3.61 -9.93 9.79
N CYS A 69 -2.69 -10.48 8.99
CA CYS A 69 -1.27 -10.43 9.31
C CYS A 69 -0.45 -9.69 8.26
N VAL A 70 0.63 -9.03 8.69
CA VAL A 70 1.62 -8.42 7.81
C VAL A 70 2.96 -9.09 8.04
N VAL A 71 3.56 -9.61 6.96
CA VAL A 71 4.80 -10.37 7.05
C VAL A 71 5.94 -9.55 6.48
N ALA A 72 6.88 -9.17 7.35
CA ALA A 72 8.13 -8.54 6.94
C ALA A 72 9.05 -9.54 6.21
N ASN A 73 10.02 -9.01 5.47
CA ASN A 73 10.99 -9.83 4.75
C ASN A 73 12.17 -10.21 5.67
N GLY A 74 12.94 -11.23 5.30
CA GLY A 74 14.21 -11.52 5.96
C GLY A 74 14.43 -13.00 6.29
N GLU A 75 15.69 -13.36 6.51
CA GLU A 75 16.12 -14.75 6.73
C GLU A 75 15.55 -15.32 8.03
N SER A 76 15.46 -14.53 9.09
CA SER A 76 14.87 -14.97 10.36
C SER A 76 13.40 -15.36 10.22
N MET A 77 12.66 -14.68 9.33
CA MET A 77 11.29 -15.05 9.00
C MET A 77 11.26 -16.34 8.17
N ALA A 78 12.14 -16.47 7.18
CA ALA A 78 12.25 -17.68 6.36
C ALA A 78 12.55 -18.95 7.18
N ALA A 79 13.28 -18.81 8.30
CA ALA A 79 13.63 -19.91 9.20
C ALA A 79 12.67 -20.08 10.40
N SER A 80 11.57 -19.32 10.47
CA SER A 80 10.79 -19.20 11.71
C SER A 80 9.84 -20.36 12.02
N GLY A 81 9.51 -21.20 11.04
CA GLY A 81 8.51 -22.28 11.19
C GLY A 81 7.06 -21.80 11.37
N LEU A 82 6.77 -20.51 11.12
CA LEU A 82 5.46 -19.89 11.36
C LEU A 82 4.50 -20.01 10.17
N GLY A 83 4.84 -20.76 9.12
CA GLY A 83 4.10 -20.73 7.87
C GLY A 83 2.64 -21.15 7.99
N ALA A 84 2.36 -22.22 8.75
CA ALA A 84 0.99 -22.66 9.01
C ALA A 84 0.18 -21.64 9.84
N GLU A 85 0.82 -20.95 10.78
CA GLU A 85 0.16 -19.89 11.56
C GLU A 85 -0.18 -18.69 10.66
N ILE A 86 0.76 -18.26 9.81
CA ILE A 86 0.58 -17.12 8.91
C ILE A 86 -0.55 -17.40 7.90
N ASP A 87 -0.58 -18.59 7.30
CA ASP A 87 -1.57 -18.94 6.28
C ASP A 87 -2.99 -19.14 6.87
N ALA A 88 -3.11 -19.29 8.20
CA ALA A 88 -4.38 -19.42 8.91
C ALA A 88 -5.15 -18.10 9.10
N TYR A 89 -4.53 -16.94 8.83
CA TYR A 89 -5.23 -15.65 8.88
C TYR A 89 -6.23 -15.52 7.72
N ASP A 90 -7.29 -14.74 7.93
CA ASP A 90 -8.25 -14.45 6.86
C ASP A 90 -7.60 -13.67 5.71
N LEU A 91 -6.58 -12.85 6.02
CA LEU A 91 -5.83 -12.04 5.07
C LEU A 91 -4.33 -11.98 5.42
N VAL A 92 -3.49 -12.31 4.45
CA VAL A 92 -2.02 -12.24 4.54
C VAL A 92 -1.50 -11.12 3.65
N VAL A 93 -0.84 -10.14 4.27
CA VAL A 93 -0.18 -9.04 3.58
C VAL A 93 1.32 -9.31 3.44
N ARG A 94 1.84 -9.24 2.21
CA ARG A 94 3.27 -9.30 1.91
C ARG A 94 3.79 -7.96 1.42
N VAL A 95 5.05 -7.67 1.70
CA VAL A 95 5.67 -6.39 1.36
C VAL A 95 6.82 -6.53 0.35
N ASP A 96 6.88 -5.60 -0.60
CA ASP A 96 7.96 -5.43 -1.57
C ASP A 96 8.34 -6.71 -2.32
N SER A 97 9.62 -7.06 -2.34
CA SER A 97 10.18 -8.19 -3.09
C SER A 97 10.20 -9.47 -2.25
N PHE A 98 9.08 -9.77 -1.62
CA PHE A 98 8.96 -10.92 -0.72
C PHE A 98 9.27 -12.26 -1.42
N GLN A 99 9.73 -13.20 -0.61
CA GLN A 99 9.84 -14.62 -0.95
C GLN A 99 9.05 -15.43 0.05
N THR A 100 8.27 -16.40 -0.45
CA THR A 100 7.49 -17.32 0.37
C THR A 100 8.32 -18.55 0.67
N HIS A 101 8.31 -18.97 1.93
CA HIS A 101 8.89 -20.23 2.38
C HIS A 101 7.78 -20.99 3.09
N ARG A 102 7.33 -22.10 2.52
CA ARG A 102 6.13 -22.81 3.01
C ARG A 102 6.16 -23.08 4.51
N GLU A 103 7.27 -23.59 5.01
CA GLU A 103 7.43 -23.89 6.44
C GLU A 103 7.66 -22.63 7.27
N GLY A 104 8.46 -21.68 6.77
CA GLY A 104 8.86 -20.48 7.51
C GLY A 104 7.79 -19.41 7.55
N THR A 105 7.31 -18.98 6.39
CA THR A 105 6.46 -17.80 6.23
C THR A 105 5.12 -18.09 5.56
N GLY A 106 4.86 -19.34 5.16
CA GLY A 106 3.66 -19.72 4.43
C GLY A 106 3.73 -19.31 2.96
N GLU A 107 2.68 -19.61 2.22
CA GLU A 107 2.60 -19.34 0.77
C GLU A 107 1.51 -18.34 0.40
N ARG A 108 0.60 -18.02 1.33
CA ARG A 108 -0.55 -17.17 1.04
C ARG A 108 -0.16 -15.70 0.88
N VAL A 109 -0.82 -15.06 -0.09
CA VAL A 109 -0.68 -13.65 -0.44
C VAL A 109 -2.05 -13.12 -0.87
N ASP A 110 -2.79 -12.51 0.04
CA ASP A 110 -4.07 -11.88 -0.30
C ASP A 110 -3.84 -10.42 -0.72
N VAL A 111 -2.98 -9.72 0.01
CA VAL A 111 -2.59 -8.34 -0.31
C VAL A 111 -1.08 -8.28 -0.53
N HIS A 112 -0.67 -7.70 -1.66
CA HIS A 112 0.73 -7.36 -1.90
C HIS A 112 0.89 -5.84 -1.86
N ALA A 113 1.58 -5.34 -0.83
CA ALA A 113 1.95 -3.94 -0.74
C ALA A 113 3.38 -3.75 -1.25
N VAL A 114 3.62 -2.76 -2.10
CA VAL A 114 4.91 -2.59 -2.75
C VAL A 114 5.24 -1.12 -2.96
N SER A 115 6.46 -0.71 -2.60
CA SER A 115 6.96 0.62 -2.94
C SER A 115 7.20 0.73 -4.44
N HIS A 116 6.94 1.91 -5.02
CA HIS A 116 7.29 2.27 -6.39
C HIS A 116 8.80 2.14 -6.69
N ARG A 117 9.66 2.01 -5.68
CA ARG A 117 11.10 1.73 -5.86
C ARG A 117 11.42 0.25 -5.97
N SER A 118 10.55 -0.63 -5.49
CA SER A 118 10.77 -2.07 -5.52
C SER A 118 10.66 -2.59 -6.96
N GLY A 119 11.69 -3.25 -7.47
CA GLY A 119 11.74 -3.82 -8.82
C GLY A 119 11.84 -5.36 -8.85
N GLY A 120 11.74 -6.03 -7.70
CA GLY A 120 12.00 -7.46 -7.61
C GLY A 120 10.84 -8.36 -8.05
N PRO A 121 10.98 -9.68 -7.86
CA PRO A 121 10.07 -10.68 -8.43
C PRO A 121 8.64 -10.63 -7.87
N GLY A 122 8.41 -9.91 -6.76
CA GLY A 122 7.09 -9.76 -6.14
C GLY A 122 6.01 -9.28 -7.12
N TRP A 123 6.35 -8.46 -8.10
CA TRP A 123 5.40 -7.95 -9.10
C TRP A 123 4.75 -9.05 -9.97
N ARG A 124 5.41 -10.20 -10.14
CA ARG A 124 4.87 -11.34 -10.93
C ARG A 124 4.06 -12.31 -10.08
N ARG A 125 4.14 -12.20 -8.76
CA ARG A 125 3.44 -13.12 -7.84
C ARG A 125 1.96 -12.75 -7.79
N ARG A 126 1.13 -13.80 -7.73
CA ARG A 126 -0.32 -13.63 -7.59
C ARG A 126 -0.65 -13.04 -6.23
N ALA A 127 -1.52 -12.04 -6.22
CA ALA A 127 -2.18 -11.49 -5.04
C ALA A 127 -3.63 -11.20 -5.41
N HIS A 128 -4.53 -11.10 -4.44
CA HIS A 128 -5.89 -10.64 -4.74
C HIS A 128 -5.91 -9.12 -4.99
N THR A 129 -5.32 -8.37 -4.07
CA THR A 129 -5.21 -6.89 -4.16
C THR A 129 -3.75 -6.47 -4.12
N ARG A 130 -3.34 -5.58 -5.01
CA ARG A 130 -2.02 -4.96 -5.00
C ARG A 130 -2.08 -3.48 -4.64
N LEU A 131 -1.37 -3.09 -3.60
CA LEU A 131 -1.20 -1.69 -3.22
C LEU A 131 0.19 -1.23 -3.67
N VAL A 132 0.24 -0.17 -4.47
CA VAL A 132 1.50 0.45 -4.88
C VAL A 132 1.65 1.77 -4.16
N PHE A 133 2.73 1.91 -3.39
CA PHE A 133 2.99 3.13 -2.63
C PHE A 133 4.00 4.02 -3.35
N ALA A 134 3.65 5.28 -3.50
CA ALA A 134 4.53 6.34 -3.99
C ALA A 134 4.07 7.68 -3.42
N GLU A 135 5.03 8.51 -3.03
CA GLU A 135 4.76 9.85 -2.51
C GLU A 135 4.22 10.79 -3.61
N GLN A 136 4.68 10.59 -4.85
CA GLN A 136 4.30 11.40 -6.01
C GLN A 136 3.40 10.63 -7.00
N PRO A 137 2.34 11.27 -7.54
CA PRO A 137 1.47 10.66 -8.54
C PRO A 137 2.21 10.14 -9.79
N ALA A 138 3.15 10.88 -10.39
CA ALA A 138 3.94 10.37 -11.51
C ALA A 138 4.72 9.10 -11.20
N GLN A 139 5.29 8.99 -10.00
CA GLN A 139 6.04 7.79 -9.58
C GLN A 139 5.12 6.58 -9.45
N TRP A 140 3.93 6.79 -8.89
CA TRP A 140 2.88 5.78 -8.82
C TRP A 140 2.47 5.32 -10.23
N ARG A 141 2.13 6.25 -11.12
CA ARG A 141 1.75 5.97 -12.52
C ARG A 141 2.82 5.22 -13.27
N ALA A 142 4.08 5.65 -13.15
CA ALA A 142 5.21 5.01 -13.80
C ALA A 142 5.41 3.57 -13.31
N ALA A 143 5.27 3.32 -12.00
CA ALA A 143 5.35 1.97 -11.45
C ALA A 143 4.21 1.07 -11.94
N ILE A 144 2.97 1.59 -11.93
CA ILE A 144 1.78 0.87 -12.38
C ILE A 144 1.90 0.47 -13.85
N ARG A 145 2.19 1.43 -14.74
CA ARG A 145 2.31 1.19 -16.17
C ARG A 145 3.50 0.30 -16.54
N GLY A 146 4.61 0.44 -15.81
CA GLY A 146 5.86 -0.27 -16.13
C GLY A 146 5.98 -1.66 -15.52
N ARG A 147 5.23 -1.98 -14.45
CA ARG A 147 5.50 -3.18 -13.63
C ARG A 147 4.29 -4.04 -13.29
N LEU A 148 3.06 -3.55 -13.47
CA LEU A 148 1.92 -4.45 -13.32
C LEU A 148 1.99 -5.56 -14.36
N VAL A 149 1.67 -6.76 -13.91
CA VAL A 149 1.63 -7.96 -14.75
C VAL A 149 0.18 -8.38 -14.87
N ALA A 150 -0.30 -8.55 -16.10
CA ALA A 150 -1.66 -8.98 -16.37
C ALA A 150 -1.97 -10.29 -15.65
N GLY A 151 -3.10 -10.34 -14.95
CA GLY A 151 -3.56 -11.51 -14.20
C GLY A 151 -2.75 -11.85 -12.92
N ALA A 152 -1.76 -11.04 -12.54
CA ALA A 152 -1.07 -11.18 -11.26
C ALA A 152 -1.86 -10.60 -10.07
N GLN A 153 -2.86 -9.77 -10.33
CA GLN A 153 -3.77 -9.23 -9.32
C GLN A 153 -5.19 -9.09 -9.86
N SER A 154 -6.19 -9.20 -8.97
CA SER A 154 -7.59 -8.90 -9.28
C SER A 154 -7.88 -7.41 -9.12
N TYR A 155 -7.33 -6.80 -8.07
CA TYR A 155 -7.50 -5.38 -7.75
C TYR A 155 -6.18 -4.64 -7.62
N VAL A 156 -6.19 -3.35 -7.95
CA VAL A 156 -5.07 -2.43 -7.79
C VAL A 156 -5.52 -1.21 -7.00
N GLY A 157 -4.83 -0.91 -5.90
CA GLY A 157 -5.11 0.26 -5.07
C GLY A 157 -4.98 1.54 -5.90
N ASP A 158 -6.01 2.38 -5.87
CA ASP A 158 -6.02 3.63 -6.61
C ASP A 158 -5.15 4.73 -5.96
N LEU A 159 -5.10 5.93 -6.56
CA LEU A 159 -4.26 7.01 -6.05
C LEU A 159 -4.60 7.40 -4.60
N SER A 160 -5.85 7.20 -4.15
CA SER A 160 -6.23 7.43 -2.74
C SER A 160 -5.52 6.49 -1.76
N LEU A 161 -5.00 5.36 -2.23
CA LEU A 161 -4.23 4.39 -1.46
C LEU A 161 -2.71 4.48 -1.70
N SER A 162 -2.22 5.41 -2.54
CA SER A 162 -0.81 5.43 -2.94
C SER A 162 0.13 6.00 -1.87
N ARG A 163 -0.36 6.82 -0.94
CA ARG A 163 0.46 7.48 0.09
C ARG A 163 -0.28 7.62 1.42
N PRO A 164 -0.77 6.52 2.00
CA PRO A 164 -1.80 6.58 3.03
C PRO A 164 -1.34 7.34 4.28
N VAL A 165 -0.07 7.25 4.66
CA VAL A 165 0.48 7.91 5.85
C VAL A 165 0.51 9.43 5.72
N ARG A 166 0.88 9.95 4.54
CA ARG A 166 1.12 11.39 4.35
C ARG A 166 -0.02 12.10 3.63
N ASP A 167 -0.94 11.38 2.99
CA ASP A 167 -2.11 11.99 2.35
C ASP A 167 -3.03 12.61 3.40
N PRO A 168 -3.27 13.94 3.38
CA PRO A 168 -4.17 14.61 4.32
C PRO A 168 -5.64 14.18 4.14
N ALA A 169 -6.02 13.65 2.98
CA ALA A 169 -7.35 13.08 2.75
C ALA A 169 -7.50 11.68 3.36
N LEU A 170 -6.42 11.07 3.88
CA LEU A 170 -6.46 9.80 4.58
C LEU A 170 -5.94 9.90 6.02
N ILE A 171 -4.62 9.85 6.25
CA ILE A 171 -4.04 9.92 7.60
C ILE A 171 -3.42 11.30 7.87
N GLY A 172 -2.70 11.88 6.90
CA GLY A 172 -2.15 13.24 6.98
C GLY A 172 -1.02 13.44 7.99
N GLU A 173 -0.24 12.40 8.31
CA GLU A 173 0.87 12.50 9.25
C GLU A 173 2.13 13.07 8.59
N VAL A 174 2.21 14.40 8.53
CA VAL A 174 3.37 15.12 7.96
C VAL A 174 4.63 14.98 8.82
N ARG A 175 4.51 14.50 10.06
CA ARG A 175 5.64 14.36 11.01
C ARG A 175 6.73 13.39 10.56
N TRP A 176 6.44 12.49 9.61
CA TRP A 176 7.41 11.53 9.11
C TRP A 176 8.35 12.24 8.11
N ALA A 177 9.60 12.44 8.53
CA ALA A 177 10.58 13.26 7.80
C ALA A 177 11.01 12.66 6.45
N ALA A 178 10.80 11.36 6.26
CA ALA A 178 11.11 10.66 5.02
C ALA A 178 10.01 9.65 4.69
N GLU A 179 9.91 9.29 3.41
CA GLU A 179 8.95 8.30 2.91
C GLU A 179 8.96 7.05 3.80
N PRO A 180 7.81 6.64 4.36
CA PRO A 180 7.76 5.48 5.25
C PRO A 180 8.06 4.16 4.57
N THR A 181 8.63 3.23 5.34
CA THR A 181 8.84 1.86 4.84
C THR A 181 7.51 1.22 4.46
N THR A 182 7.48 0.39 3.42
CA THR A 182 6.26 -0.29 2.95
C THR A 182 5.55 -1.02 4.09
N ALA A 183 6.31 -1.73 4.93
CA ALA A 183 5.81 -2.44 6.10
C ALA A 183 5.13 -1.51 7.11
N PHE A 184 5.75 -0.36 7.41
CA PHE A 184 5.16 0.64 8.31
C PHE A 184 3.91 1.30 7.70
N THR A 185 3.95 1.63 6.41
CA THR A 185 2.82 2.21 5.66
C THR A 185 1.58 1.30 5.74
N VAL A 186 1.75 -0.02 5.56
CA VAL A 186 0.67 -0.98 5.75
C VAL A 186 0.17 -0.99 7.20
N ALA A 187 1.07 -1.10 8.19
CA ALA A 187 0.67 -1.15 9.58
C ALA A 187 -0.12 0.11 10.02
N ARG A 188 0.32 1.30 9.58
CA ARG A 188 -0.40 2.57 9.80
C ARG A 188 -1.76 2.58 9.11
N LEU A 189 -1.84 2.14 7.86
CA LEU A 189 -3.10 2.07 7.12
C LEU A 189 -4.11 1.16 7.82
N LEU A 190 -3.70 -0.06 8.22
CA LEU A 190 -4.58 -1.00 8.91
C LEU A 190 -5.05 -0.45 10.28
N ASP A 191 -4.14 0.16 11.05
CA ASP A 191 -4.49 0.81 12.32
C ASP A 191 -5.47 1.97 12.13
N HIS A 192 -5.30 2.77 11.09
CA HIS A 192 -6.19 3.90 10.77
C HIS A 192 -7.57 3.46 10.29
N LEU A 193 -7.65 2.47 9.39
CA LEU A 193 -8.94 2.00 8.86
C LEU A 193 -9.82 1.39 9.96
N ASP A 194 -9.18 0.78 10.96
CA ASP A 194 -9.77 0.31 12.20
C ASP A 194 -10.98 -0.63 12.02
N VAL A 195 -10.88 -1.57 11.08
CA VAL A 195 -11.97 -2.52 10.77
C VAL A 195 -11.62 -3.98 11.04
N ASN A 196 -10.38 -4.27 11.41
CA ASN A 196 -9.92 -5.62 11.69
C ASN A 196 -10.04 -5.90 13.19
N PRO A 197 -10.62 -7.03 13.61
CA PRO A 197 -10.62 -7.41 15.03
C PRO A 197 -9.23 -7.83 15.53
N ARG A 198 -8.34 -8.26 14.62
CA ARG A 198 -6.98 -8.72 14.93
C ARG A 198 -6.00 -8.24 13.85
N ILE A 199 -4.89 -7.64 14.28
CA ILE A 199 -3.78 -7.23 13.40
C ILE A 199 -2.47 -7.70 14.03
N ASP A 200 -1.82 -8.66 13.38
CA ASP A 200 -0.53 -9.18 13.82
C ASP A 200 0.57 -8.88 12.80
N LEU A 201 1.73 -8.46 13.30
CA LEU A 201 2.88 -8.07 12.50
C LEU A 201 4.02 -9.05 12.77
N PHE A 202 4.45 -9.77 11.74
CA PHE A 202 5.50 -10.77 11.83
C PHE A 202 6.83 -10.21 11.33
N GLY A 203 7.86 -10.27 12.17
CA GLY A 203 9.22 -9.84 11.85
C GLY A 203 9.50 -8.34 12.09
N PHE A 204 8.53 -7.56 12.54
CA PHE A 204 8.65 -6.10 12.68
C PHE A 204 9.60 -5.67 13.82
N ALA A 205 9.86 -6.55 14.79
CA ALA A 205 10.84 -6.31 15.85
C ALA A 205 12.29 -6.64 15.44
N VAL A 206 12.49 -7.26 14.27
CA VAL A 206 13.82 -7.66 13.79
C VAL A 206 14.61 -6.41 13.34
N PRO A 207 15.90 -6.29 13.70
CA PRO A 207 16.74 -5.20 13.23
C PRO A 207 16.73 -5.07 11.69
N GLY A 208 16.75 -3.83 11.20
CA GLY A 208 16.79 -3.53 9.76
C GLY A 208 15.45 -3.56 9.03
N GLN A 209 14.36 -4.03 9.65
CA GLN A 209 13.03 -4.05 9.01
C GLN A 209 12.34 -2.70 9.00
N LEU A 210 12.55 -1.92 10.06
CA LEU A 210 11.93 -0.62 10.28
C LEU A 210 12.97 0.40 10.69
N ARG A 211 12.70 1.66 10.38
CA ARG A 211 13.46 2.78 10.95
C ARG A 211 13.17 2.91 12.44
N ALA A 212 14.06 3.57 13.19
CA ALA A 212 13.96 3.66 14.64
C ALA A 212 12.63 4.29 15.10
N GLU A 213 12.22 5.38 14.45
CA GLU A 213 10.96 6.08 14.72
C GLU A 213 9.71 5.22 14.42
N GLU A 214 9.72 4.49 13.31
CA GLU A 214 8.63 3.59 12.89
C GLU A 214 8.50 2.43 13.88
N ARG A 215 9.64 1.84 14.26
CA ARG A 215 9.68 0.77 15.26
C ARG A 215 9.16 1.27 16.62
N GLN A 216 9.53 2.48 17.03
CA GLN A 216 9.04 3.06 18.28
C GLN A 216 7.51 3.22 18.25
N TRP A 217 6.96 3.69 17.14
CA TRP A 217 5.50 3.80 16.98
C TRP A 217 4.82 2.43 17.07
N ILE A 218 5.34 1.42 16.35
CA ILE A 218 4.78 0.06 16.35
C ILE A 218 4.81 -0.53 17.77
N LEU A 219 5.95 -0.42 18.47
CA LEU A 219 6.11 -0.95 19.82
C LEU A 219 5.23 -0.21 20.84
N GLY A 220 5.02 1.09 20.67
CA GLY A 220 4.10 1.88 21.51
C GLY A 220 2.63 1.53 21.28
N ARG A 221 2.30 0.92 20.14
CA ARG A 221 0.92 0.49 19.79
C ARG A 221 0.66 -0.99 20.08
N ALA A 222 1.70 -1.81 20.14
CA ALA A 222 1.59 -3.24 20.36
C ALA A 222 0.97 -3.55 21.74
N ARG A 223 -0.05 -4.41 21.75
CA ARG A 223 -0.68 -4.94 22.96
C ARG A 223 0.00 -6.20 23.49
N ALA A 224 0.60 -6.97 22.58
CA ALA A 224 1.32 -8.19 22.93
C ALA A 224 2.52 -8.40 22.02
N ARG A 225 3.52 -9.12 22.54
CA ARG A 225 4.70 -9.55 21.81
C ARG A 225 5.01 -10.99 22.15
N ASP A 226 5.21 -11.79 21.11
CA ASP A 226 5.53 -13.20 21.21
C ASP A 226 6.52 -13.58 20.12
N GLY A 227 7.80 -13.71 20.50
CA GLY A 227 8.89 -13.95 19.55
C GLY A 227 8.95 -12.90 18.43
N LEU A 228 8.66 -13.36 17.21
CA LEU A 228 8.64 -12.54 15.98
C LEU A 228 7.28 -11.86 15.71
N ARG A 229 6.24 -12.20 16.48
CA ARG A 229 4.89 -11.66 16.33
C ARG A 229 4.68 -10.47 17.28
N LEU A 230 4.19 -9.36 16.73
CA LEU A 230 3.66 -8.23 17.47
C LEU A 230 2.16 -8.11 17.19
N SER A 231 1.34 -8.07 18.22
CA SER A 231 -0.10 -7.88 18.06
C SER A 231 -0.48 -6.43 18.37
N LEU A 232 -1.18 -5.77 17.47
CA LEU A 232 -1.65 -4.39 17.67
C LEU A 232 -3.01 -4.30 18.36
N ARG A 233 -3.82 -5.36 18.31
CA ARG A 233 -5.17 -5.38 18.87
C ARG A 233 -5.65 -6.78 19.20
#